data_AF-A0A8S4RF41-F1
#
_entry.id   AF-A0A8S4RF41-F1
#
_cell.length_a   1.000
_cell.length_b   1.000
_cell.length_c   1.000
_cell.angle_alpha   90.00
_cell.angle_beta   90.00
_cell.angle_gamma   90.00
#
_symmetry.space_group_name_H-M   'P 1'
#
loop_
_entity.id
_entity.type
_entity.pdbx_description
1 polymer ?
#
loop_
_entity_poly.entity_id
_entity_poly.type
_entity_poly.pdbx_seq_one_letter_code
_entity_poly.pdbx_strand_id
1 'polypeptide(L)'
;MKSWGEALGRSASAHFSRVGRLRRALLLLAAAACTAAALLYWRQQTDDSAHRPLHSLYANVAPQWSWICRNDRCERFLATETPILQSLPTCNMLCASTQLWPQPTGPVSLATAAAHVRSNGFSLQVVSSPSREIKEHLTDAFNLMLEDFKSLERNAGLENRRASSGAPHDVVVRVAVNGTADPRMRQETDETYKLTLRPASQTLVVDISAHSFVGARHGFETLSQLVWLDPYAASLLILEAATVEDGPRFRYRGLLLDTARNYFPVSDILRTIDAMGACKMNTFHWHVSDSQSFPLRLNSAPQLAQHGAYGPGAVYTTDDVRAIVRRARLRGIRVLIEVDAPAHVGRAWTWGPVAGLGHLAHCVEVEPWSTYCGEPPCGQLNPRNPNVYAILERVYAEIIQLTGVDDIFHLGGDEVSERCWAQHFNDTDPMDLWFDFTKRAMKALERANGGKLPELTLLWSSRLTHTPYLERLDKKHFGVQIWGSSRWPESRAVLDAGYRSILSHVDAWYLDCGFGSWRDSSDGHCGPYRSWQQIYEHRPWIEEMPGLATGVEPWRIDGGAACQWTEQLGSGGLDARVWPRTAALAERLWSDRAEGATADVYLRLDTQRTRLIAKGIHAAPLWPRWCSHNPHACL
;
A
#
# COMPACT_ATOMS: atom_id res chain seq x y z
N MET A 1 -83.79 57.04 -8.63
CA MET A 1 -84.34 56.43 -7.41
C MET A 1 -83.27 55.52 -6.84
N LYS A 2 -82.67 55.93 -5.71
CA LYS A 2 -82.73 55.23 -4.40
C LYS A 2 -82.15 53.80 -4.44
N SER A 3 -81.21 53.32 -3.62
CA SER A 3 -80.26 53.84 -2.61
C SER A 3 -79.81 52.63 -1.78
N TRP A 4 -78.58 52.67 -1.23
CA TRP A 4 -78.05 51.82 -0.13
C TRP A 4 -77.78 50.34 -0.46
N GLY A 5 -76.68 49.70 -0.04
CA GLY A 5 -75.54 50.08 0.81
C GLY A 5 -74.43 49.04 0.58
N GLU A 6 -73.16 49.43 0.55
CA GLU A 6 -72.30 49.40 1.75
C GLU A 6 -72.40 48.12 2.60
N ALA A 7 -72.13 46.97 2.01
CA ALA A 7 -71.61 45.81 2.72
C ALA A 7 -71.00 44.86 1.68
N LEU A 8 -69.68 44.84 1.54
CA LEU A 8 -68.86 43.72 0.99
C LEU A 8 -67.39 44.09 0.73
N GLY A 9 -66.98 45.35 0.93
CA GLY A 9 -65.59 45.79 0.68
C GLY A 9 -64.55 45.57 1.79
N ARG A 10 -64.88 44.92 2.91
CA ARG A 10 -63.97 44.85 4.09
C ARG A 10 -63.72 43.45 4.67
N SER A 11 -63.83 42.38 3.88
CA SER A 11 -63.50 41.02 4.35
C SER A 11 -62.40 40.31 3.54
N ALA A 12 -62.14 40.69 2.30
CA ALA A 12 -61.13 40.01 1.47
C ALA A 12 -59.66 40.49 1.68
N SER A 13 -59.44 41.70 2.21
CA SER A 13 -58.08 42.25 2.40
C SER A 13 -57.38 41.75 3.68
N ALA A 14 -58.13 41.42 4.73
CA ALA A 14 -57.54 40.95 5.99
C ALA A 14 -57.07 39.48 5.91
N HIS A 15 -57.74 38.63 5.11
CA HIS A 15 -57.41 37.21 5.00
C HIS A 15 -56.14 36.95 4.19
N PHE A 16 -55.90 37.71 3.12
CA PHE A 16 -54.68 37.57 2.31
C PHE A 16 -53.41 38.08 3.02
N SER A 17 -53.52 39.06 3.93
CA SER A 17 -52.37 39.54 4.70
C SER A 17 -51.94 38.56 5.82
N ARG A 18 -52.88 37.77 6.38
CA ARG A 18 -52.58 36.72 7.36
C ARG A 18 -51.94 35.51 6.71
N VAL A 19 -52.43 35.06 5.55
CA VAL A 19 -51.85 33.94 4.80
C VAL A 19 -50.45 34.27 4.28
N GLY A 20 -50.23 35.51 3.82
CA GLY A 20 -48.90 35.99 3.41
C GLY A 20 -47.90 36.08 4.57
N ARG A 21 -48.34 36.49 5.76
CA ARG A 21 -47.53 36.48 6.98
C ARG A 21 -47.25 35.07 7.48
N LEU A 22 -48.22 34.15 7.44
CA LEU A 22 -48.01 32.75 7.78
C LEU A 22 -47.06 32.04 6.82
N ARG A 23 -47.17 32.30 5.51
CA ARG A 23 -46.22 31.75 4.51
C ARG A 23 -44.81 32.29 4.71
N ARG A 24 -44.65 33.58 5.02
CA ARG A 24 -43.33 34.14 5.35
C ARG A 24 -42.78 33.58 6.66
N ALA A 25 -43.62 33.39 7.68
CA ALA A 25 -43.21 32.78 8.94
C ALA A 25 -42.83 31.30 8.75
N LEU A 26 -43.57 30.54 7.94
CA LEU A 26 -43.26 29.15 7.59
C LEU A 26 -41.99 29.05 6.73
N LEU A 27 -41.76 29.97 5.79
CA LEU A 27 -40.52 30.03 5.02
C LEU A 27 -39.33 30.41 5.89
N LEU A 28 -39.50 31.32 6.86
CA LEU A 28 -38.45 31.67 7.81
C LEU A 28 -38.17 30.54 8.80
N LEU A 29 -39.20 29.81 9.25
CA LEU A 29 -39.05 28.62 10.09
C LEU A 29 -38.40 27.46 9.33
N ALA A 30 -38.78 27.25 8.06
CA ALA A 30 -38.15 26.26 7.20
C ALA A 30 -36.70 26.63 6.88
N ALA A 31 -36.41 27.90 6.60
CA ALA A 31 -35.06 28.39 6.41
C ALA A 31 -34.23 28.23 7.70
N ALA A 32 -34.78 28.58 8.87
CA ALA A 32 -34.14 28.41 10.18
C ALA A 32 -33.93 26.92 10.53
N ALA A 33 -34.87 26.04 10.17
CA ALA A 33 -34.73 24.61 10.34
C ALA A 33 -33.66 24.03 9.39
N CYS A 34 -33.57 24.52 8.14
CA CYS A 34 -32.52 24.15 7.21
C CYS A 34 -31.15 24.67 7.64
N THR A 35 -31.03 25.89 8.17
CA THR A 35 -29.77 26.36 8.75
C THR A 35 -29.43 25.64 10.05
N ALA A 36 -30.40 25.30 10.89
CA ALA A 36 -30.16 24.49 12.09
C ALA A 36 -29.74 23.07 11.72
N ALA A 37 -30.36 22.45 10.71
CA ALA A 37 -29.98 21.13 10.19
C ALA A 37 -28.62 21.18 9.49
N ALA A 38 -28.32 22.24 8.73
CA ALA A 38 -27.02 22.46 8.13
C ALA A 38 -25.96 22.70 9.21
N LEU A 39 -26.25 23.46 10.26
CA LEU A 39 -25.37 23.67 11.41
C LEU A 39 -25.21 22.40 12.24
N LEU A 40 -26.23 21.56 12.39
CA LEU A 40 -26.13 20.26 13.06
C LEU A 40 -25.37 19.25 12.20
N TYR A 41 -25.56 19.26 10.89
CA TYR A 41 -24.81 18.44 9.93
C TYR A 41 -23.35 18.88 9.85
N TRP A 42 -23.08 20.19 9.81
CA TRP A 42 -21.74 20.74 9.93
C TRP A 42 -21.16 20.43 11.30
N ARG A 43 -21.93 20.58 12.38
CA ARG A 43 -21.50 20.23 13.73
C ARG A 43 -21.25 18.74 13.90
N GLN A 44 -21.92 17.87 13.13
CA GLN A 44 -21.74 16.41 13.09
C GLN A 44 -20.55 16.01 12.19
N GLN A 45 -20.25 16.76 11.13
CA GLN A 45 -19.01 16.62 10.35
C GLN A 45 -17.79 17.23 11.06
N THR A 46 -17.98 18.28 11.87
CA THR A 46 -16.95 18.86 12.74
C THR A 46 -17.01 18.30 14.15
N ASP A 47 -17.90 17.34 14.44
CA ASP A 47 -17.83 16.52 15.65
C ASP A 47 -16.76 15.45 15.43
N ASP A 48 -15.54 15.95 15.19
CA ASP A 48 -14.27 15.32 15.52
C ASP A 48 -14.16 15.11 17.04
N SER A 49 -15.26 14.85 17.76
CA SER A 49 -15.23 14.39 19.14
C SER A 49 -14.79 12.92 19.25
N ALA A 50 -14.68 12.20 18.12
CA ALA A 50 -13.86 10.98 18.00
C ALA A 50 -12.36 11.28 17.81
N HIS A 51 -11.98 12.54 17.59
CA HIS A 51 -10.61 13.06 17.52
C HIS A 51 -10.39 14.14 18.58
N ARG A 52 -10.95 13.96 19.78
CA ARG A 52 -10.29 14.55 20.95
C ARG A 52 -8.87 13.98 20.95
N PRO A 53 -7.81 14.80 20.85
CA PRO A 53 -6.50 14.31 21.21
C PRO A 53 -6.69 13.76 22.62
N LEU A 54 -6.29 12.52 22.85
CA LEU A 54 -6.07 12.01 24.19
C LEU A 54 -5.06 12.97 24.82
N HIS A 55 -5.55 14.08 25.36
CA HIS A 55 -4.77 15.01 26.12
C HIS A 55 -4.09 14.17 27.19
N SER A 56 -2.76 14.19 27.19
CA SER A 56 -2.03 14.07 28.44
C SER A 56 -2.20 12.74 29.21
N LEU A 57 -2.12 11.57 28.56
CA LEU A 57 -1.88 10.35 29.35
C LEU A 57 -0.52 10.38 30.09
N TYR A 58 0.39 11.29 29.68
CA TYR A 58 1.71 11.46 30.28
C TYR A 58 1.97 12.82 30.93
N ALA A 59 1.13 13.85 30.75
CA ALA A 59 1.37 15.09 31.50
C ALA A 59 0.84 14.88 32.92
N ASN A 60 1.76 14.84 33.88
CA ASN A 60 1.56 14.75 35.34
C ASN A 60 1.61 13.34 35.96
N VAL A 61 1.94 12.28 35.21
CA VAL A 61 2.28 10.97 35.82
C VAL A 61 3.79 10.82 35.80
N ALA A 62 4.41 10.77 36.99
CA ALA A 62 5.84 10.50 37.09
C ALA A 62 6.18 9.14 36.44
N PRO A 63 7.35 9.01 35.77
CA PRO A 63 7.79 7.73 35.25
C PRO A 63 7.72 6.65 36.35
N GLN A 64 6.97 5.58 36.10
CA GLN A 64 6.89 4.44 37.02
C GLN A 64 8.01 3.42 36.78
N TRP A 65 8.54 3.41 35.55
CA TRP A 65 9.51 2.44 35.07
C TRP A 65 10.71 3.16 34.46
N SER A 66 11.85 2.48 34.43
CA SER A 66 13.04 2.86 33.68
C SER A 66 13.59 1.62 32.98
N TRP A 67 14.20 1.81 31.80
CA TRP A 67 14.85 0.73 31.05
C TRP A 67 16.34 0.99 30.99
N ILE A 68 17.13 0.09 31.57
CA ILE A 68 18.57 0.22 31.67
C ILE A 68 19.22 -0.81 30.74
N CYS A 69 20.21 -0.34 29.98
CA CYS A 69 21.00 -1.21 29.13
C CYS A 69 21.92 -2.12 29.96
N ARG A 70 21.79 -3.44 29.79
CA ARG A 70 22.72 -4.44 30.35
C ARG A 70 22.94 -5.56 29.34
N ASN A 71 24.20 -5.78 28.95
CA ASN A 71 24.57 -6.80 27.95
C ASN A 71 23.73 -6.71 26.66
N ASP A 72 23.58 -5.49 26.12
CA ASP A 72 22.77 -5.17 24.93
C ASP A 72 21.27 -5.48 25.07
N ARG A 73 20.77 -5.50 26.31
CA ARG A 73 19.36 -5.75 26.65
C ARG A 73 18.77 -4.59 27.45
N CYS A 74 17.54 -4.23 27.10
CA CYS A 74 16.77 -3.24 27.84
C CYS A 74 16.01 -3.91 28.99
N GLU A 75 16.61 -3.90 30.18
CA GLU A 75 16.03 -4.44 31.40
C GLU A 75 15.15 -3.39 32.10
N ARG A 76 13.95 -3.79 32.51
CA ARG A 76 12.94 -2.90 33.12
C ARG A 76 13.05 -2.90 34.64
N PHE A 77 13.16 -1.71 35.23
CA PHE A 77 13.24 -1.47 36.68
C PHE A 77 12.17 -0.48 37.12
N LEU A 78 11.79 -0.49 38.41
CA LEU A 78 11.00 0.60 38.95
C LEU A 78 11.82 1.90 38.91
N ALA A 79 11.18 3.01 38.54
CA ALA A 79 11.85 4.31 38.47
C ALA A 79 12.45 4.75 39.81
N THR A 80 11.91 4.27 40.93
CA THR A 80 12.42 4.53 42.29
C THR A 80 13.66 3.70 42.66
N GLU A 81 13.96 2.64 41.91
CA GLU A 81 15.07 1.71 42.21
C GLU A 81 16.36 2.06 41.47
N THR A 82 16.33 3.08 40.60
CA THR A 82 17.47 3.48 39.79
C THR A 82 17.66 5.00 39.80
N PRO A 83 18.91 5.49 39.86
CA PRO A 83 19.19 6.92 39.67
C PRO A 83 19.09 7.35 38.20
N ILE A 84 19.09 6.40 37.26
CA ILE A 84 19.01 6.65 35.81
C ILE A 84 17.57 6.43 35.35
N LEU A 85 16.93 7.51 34.90
CA LEU A 85 15.63 7.47 34.22
C LEU A 85 15.81 7.44 32.71
N GLN A 86 15.51 6.31 32.08
CA GLN A 86 15.65 6.11 30.64
C GLN A 86 14.37 5.44 30.10
N SER A 87 13.83 5.99 29.03
CA SER A 87 12.63 5.45 28.39
C SER A 87 12.95 4.21 27.56
N LEU A 88 11.96 3.35 27.34
CA LEU A 88 12.12 2.18 26.47
C LEU A 88 12.57 2.54 25.04
N PRO A 89 11.98 3.52 24.32
CA PRO A 89 12.47 3.91 23.01
C PRO A 89 13.95 4.31 23.00
N THR A 90 14.39 5.09 23.99
CA THR A 90 15.78 5.51 24.09
C THR A 90 16.70 4.35 24.46
N CYS A 91 16.27 3.44 25.34
CA CYS A 91 17.03 2.23 25.58
C CYS A 91 17.15 1.39 24.31
N ASN A 92 16.05 1.13 23.59
CA ASN A 92 16.07 0.34 22.35
C ASN A 92 17.05 0.94 21.33
N MET A 93 17.04 2.27 21.15
CA MET A 93 17.90 2.94 20.17
C MET A 93 19.38 2.99 20.56
N LEU A 94 19.71 3.05 21.86
CA LEU A 94 21.10 3.24 22.32
C LEU A 94 21.77 1.97 22.86
N CYS A 95 20.99 0.96 23.25
CA CYS A 95 21.47 -0.26 23.89
C CYS A 95 21.56 -1.46 22.96
N ALA A 96 20.54 -1.67 22.13
CA ALA A 96 20.38 -2.91 21.38
C ALA A 96 21.08 -2.86 20.01
N SER A 97 21.14 -4.02 19.34
CA SER A 97 21.42 -4.12 17.90
C SER A 97 20.58 -3.13 17.09
N THR A 98 21.04 -2.83 15.86
CA THR A 98 20.42 -1.83 14.98
C THR A 98 18.89 -1.92 14.94
N GLN A 99 18.17 -0.92 15.49
CA GLN A 99 16.70 -0.91 15.52
C GLN A 99 16.07 -0.46 14.19
N LEU A 100 16.81 -0.58 13.08
CA LEU A 100 16.36 -0.21 11.75
C LEU A 100 15.52 -1.32 11.12
N TRP A 101 14.50 -0.92 10.36
CA TRP A 101 13.62 -1.81 9.62
C TRP A 101 13.27 -1.25 8.23
N PRO A 102 13.54 -1.97 7.13
CA PRO A 102 14.42 -3.14 7.06
C PRO A 102 15.83 -2.86 7.59
N GLN A 103 16.48 -3.89 8.10
CA GLN A 103 17.89 -3.81 8.43
C GLN A 103 18.73 -3.51 7.18
N PRO A 104 19.65 -2.52 7.23
CA PRO A 104 20.49 -2.21 6.08
C PRO A 104 21.35 -3.40 5.63
N THR A 105 21.62 -3.48 4.33
CA THR A 105 22.43 -4.55 3.72
C THR A 105 23.94 -4.28 3.74
N GLY A 106 24.35 -3.02 3.76
CA GLY A 106 25.75 -2.61 3.79
C GLY A 106 26.27 -2.25 5.18
N PRO A 107 27.46 -1.62 5.25
CA PRO A 107 28.05 -1.15 6.51
C PRO A 107 27.11 -0.23 7.32
N VAL A 108 27.00 -0.52 8.62
CA VAL A 108 26.24 0.28 9.59
C VAL A 108 27.11 0.60 10.80
N SER A 109 27.15 1.87 11.20
CA SER A 109 27.71 2.34 12.46
C SER A 109 26.77 3.35 13.08
N LEU A 110 26.37 3.14 14.34
CA LEU A 110 25.42 3.99 15.06
C LEU A 110 26.06 4.46 16.37
N ALA A 111 25.89 5.72 16.72
CA ALA A 111 26.32 6.24 18.02
C ALA A 111 25.46 5.65 19.15
N THR A 112 26.06 5.58 20.34
CA THR A 112 25.39 5.16 21.59
C THR A 112 24.88 6.35 22.41
N ALA A 113 24.87 7.55 21.82
CA ALA A 113 24.38 8.78 22.41
C ALA A 113 23.36 9.47 21.49
N ALA A 114 22.51 10.31 22.09
CA ALA A 114 21.43 11.00 21.42
C ALA A 114 21.41 12.50 21.74
N ALA A 115 20.95 13.30 20.78
CA ALA A 115 20.77 14.73 20.90
C ALA A 115 19.29 15.12 20.82
N HIS A 116 18.92 16.17 21.54
CA HIS A 116 17.59 16.76 21.45
C HIS A 116 17.40 17.52 20.13
N VAL A 117 16.27 17.31 19.47
CA VAL A 117 15.87 18.01 18.24
C VAL A 117 14.39 18.38 18.27
N ARG A 118 13.96 19.21 17.31
CA ARG A 118 12.56 19.55 17.07
C ARG A 118 12.24 19.45 15.59
N SER A 119 10.99 19.14 15.24
CA SER A 119 10.58 19.04 13.84
C SER A 119 10.85 20.31 13.02
N ASN A 120 10.78 21.49 13.65
CA ASN A 120 11.06 22.79 13.01
C ASN A 120 12.56 23.16 12.92
N GLY A 121 13.45 22.40 13.56
CA GLY A 121 14.90 22.56 13.48
C GLY A 121 15.52 21.82 12.29
N PHE A 122 14.74 21.05 11.53
CA PHE A 122 15.21 20.36 10.33
C PHE A 122 15.13 21.28 9.11
N SER A 123 16.21 21.33 8.35
CA SER A 123 16.29 22.06 7.07
C SER A 123 16.89 21.18 5.98
N LEU A 124 16.41 21.36 4.75
CA LEU A 124 16.89 20.64 3.57
C LEU A 124 17.83 21.52 2.75
N GLN A 125 18.96 20.96 2.34
CA GLN A 125 19.88 21.52 1.37
C GLN A 125 20.09 20.51 0.24
N VAL A 126 19.53 20.78 -0.93
CA VAL A 126 19.80 19.96 -2.13
C VAL A 126 21.14 20.41 -2.71
N VAL A 127 22.19 19.61 -2.46
CA VAL A 127 23.57 19.87 -2.87
C VAL A 127 23.74 19.66 -4.38
N SER A 128 23.17 18.58 -4.91
CA SER A 128 23.15 18.28 -6.34
C SER A 128 21.85 17.56 -6.73
N SER A 129 21.39 17.83 -7.94
CA SER A 129 20.20 17.20 -8.51
C SER A 129 20.29 17.23 -10.04
N PRO A 130 19.94 16.14 -10.74
CA PRO A 130 20.07 16.07 -12.19
C PRO A 130 18.97 16.84 -12.94
N SER A 131 17.87 17.21 -12.27
CA SER A 131 16.79 18.00 -12.87
C SER A 131 16.03 18.82 -11.82
N ARG A 132 15.28 19.82 -12.28
CA ARG A 132 14.35 20.58 -11.43
C ARG A 132 13.28 19.68 -10.79
N GLU A 133 12.77 18.72 -11.56
CA GLU A 133 11.74 17.79 -11.10
C GLU A 133 12.24 16.93 -9.93
N ILE A 134 13.47 16.42 -9.98
CA ILE A 134 14.06 15.66 -8.87
C ILE A 134 14.21 16.55 -7.63
N LYS A 135 14.65 17.81 -7.78
CA LYS A 135 14.76 18.76 -6.67
C LYS A 135 13.40 19.02 -6.00
N GLU A 136 12.33 19.15 -6.77
CA GLU A 136 10.97 19.32 -6.27
C GLU A 136 10.51 18.05 -5.52
N HIS A 137 10.72 16.86 -6.09
CA HIS A 137 10.39 15.59 -5.43
C HIS A 137 11.17 15.37 -4.13
N LEU A 138 12.46 15.72 -4.07
CA LEU A 138 13.27 15.66 -2.85
C LEU A 138 12.70 16.58 -1.76
N THR A 139 12.27 17.78 -2.15
CA THR A 139 11.66 18.76 -1.24
C THR A 139 10.33 18.25 -0.69
N ASP A 140 9.46 17.74 -1.57
CA ASP A 140 8.17 17.18 -1.19
C ASP A 140 8.32 15.95 -0.28
N ALA A 141 9.23 15.02 -0.62
CA ALA A 141 9.49 13.83 0.21
C ALA A 141 10.08 14.20 1.59
N PHE A 142 10.96 15.20 1.66
CA PHE A 142 11.46 15.73 2.92
C PHE A 142 10.35 16.37 3.75
N ASN A 143 9.46 17.15 3.13
CA ASN A 143 8.31 17.74 3.82
C ASN A 143 7.37 16.68 4.41
N LEU A 144 7.15 15.57 3.71
CA LEU A 144 6.37 14.44 4.24
C LEU A 144 7.02 13.84 5.50
N MET A 145 8.35 13.69 5.51
CA MET A 145 9.07 13.25 6.71
C MET A 145 8.91 14.25 7.87
N LEU A 146 8.96 15.56 7.59
CA LEU A 146 8.74 16.58 8.61
C LEU A 146 7.29 16.60 9.13
N GLU A 147 6.31 16.32 8.28
CA GLU A 147 4.91 16.18 8.69
C GLU A 147 4.74 15.02 9.67
N ASP A 148 5.43 13.89 9.45
CA ASP A 148 5.45 12.76 10.38
C ASP A 148 6.02 13.20 11.74
N PHE A 149 7.16 13.91 11.77
CA PHE A 149 7.74 14.42 13.01
C PHE A 149 6.83 15.42 13.74
N LYS A 150 6.21 16.34 13.01
CA LYS A 150 5.22 17.27 13.58
C LYS A 150 4.03 16.52 14.16
N SER A 151 3.59 15.45 13.51
CA SER A 151 2.50 14.61 14.02
C SER A 151 2.88 13.92 15.34
N LEU A 152 4.12 13.43 15.46
CA LEU A 152 4.62 12.86 16.72
C LEU A 152 4.61 13.89 17.86
N GLU A 153 5.12 15.10 17.60
CA GLU A 153 5.13 16.19 18.58
C GLU A 153 3.71 16.65 18.96
N ARG A 154 2.79 16.75 17.98
CA ARG A 154 1.37 17.07 18.21
C ARG A 154 0.69 16.06 19.10
N ASN A 155 0.80 14.78 18.76
CA ASN A 155 0.16 13.70 19.48
C ASN A 155 0.68 13.59 20.92
N ALA A 156 1.91 14.04 21.16
CA ALA A 156 2.52 14.12 22.49
C ALA A 156 2.23 15.44 23.24
N GLY A 157 1.58 16.42 22.61
CA GLY A 157 1.28 17.72 23.20
C GLY A 157 2.52 18.60 23.42
N LEU A 158 3.53 18.48 22.55
CA LEU A 158 4.83 19.13 22.70
C LEU A 158 5.00 20.43 21.91
N GLU A 159 4.11 20.77 20.97
CA GLU A 159 4.25 21.90 20.03
C GLU A 159 4.60 23.24 20.71
N ASN A 160 4.06 23.48 21.91
CA ASN A 160 4.22 24.73 22.65
C ASN A 160 5.02 24.59 23.96
N ARG A 161 5.60 23.41 24.24
CA ARG A 161 6.39 23.22 25.46
C ARG A 161 7.80 23.76 25.26
N ARG A 162 8.31 24.54 26.22
CA ARG A 162 9.75 24.84 26.30
C ARG A 162 10.48 23.55 26.68
N ALA A 163 11.56 23.22 25.97
CA ALA A 163 12.37 22.05 26.29
C ALA A 163 12.89 22.20 27.73
N SER A 164 12.64 21.20 28.58
CA SER A 164 13.12 21.16 29.96
C SER A 164 14.62 20.82 30.06
N SER A 165 15.24 20.35 28.97
CA SER A 165 16.61 19.84 28.93
C SER A 165 17.34 20.32 27.66
N GLY A 166 18.24 21.30 27.82
CA GLY A 166 19.13 21.78 26.76
C GLY A 166 18.45 22.53 25.60
N ALA A 167 19.23 23.31 24.84
CA ALA A 167 18.77 23.86 23.57
C ALA A 167 18.73 22.71 22.53
N PRO A 168 17.62 22.53 21.79
CA PRO A 168 17.57 21.56 20.69
C PRO A 168 18.62 21.90 19.63
N HIS A 169 19.21 20.87 19.03
CA HIS A 169 20.10 21.02 17.89
C HIS A 169 19.30 21.30 16.62
N ASP A 170 19.84 22.15 15.76
CA ASP A 170 19.39 22.25 14.37
C ASP A 170 19.94 21.06 13.58
N VAL A 171 19.16 20.58 12.62
CA VAL A 171 19.54 19.46 11.74
C VAL A 171 19.54 19.94 10.30
N VAL A 172 20.70 19.91 9.66
CA VAL A 172 20.86 20.27 8.24
C VAL A 172 20.99 18.98 7.44
N VAL A 173 19.97 18.68 6.65
CA VAL A 173 19.93 17.50 5.77
C VAL A 173 20.41 17.92 4.37
N ARG A 174 21.60 17.49 4.01
CA ARG A 174 22.26 17.73 2.73
C ARG A 174 22.07 16.53 1.83
N VAL A 175 21.47 16.72 0.65
CA VAL A 175 21.10 15.62 -0.25
C VAL A 175 21.71 15.82 -1.63
N ALA A 176 22.34 14.77 -2.15
CA ALA A 176 22.94 14.72 -3.47
C ALA A 176 22.35 13.56 -4.28
N VAL A 177 21.77 13.84 -5.44
CA VAL A 177 21.34 12.83 -6.42
C VAL A 177 22.13 13.03 -7.70
N ASN A 178 22.87 12.01 -8.13
CA ASN A 178 23.85 12.11 -9.22
C ASN A 178 23.66 11.09 -10.37
N GLY A 179 22.45 10.57 -10.59
CA GLY A 179 22.16 9.63 -11.67
C GLY A 179 20.98 10.07 -12.54
N THR A 180 19.85 9.40 -12.40
CA THR A 180 18.68 9.59 -13.29
C THR A 180 17.91 10.88 -13.00
N ALA A 181 17.41 11.52 -14.06
CA ALA A 181 16.48 12.64 -14.00
C ALA A 181 15.01 12.21 -13.83
N ASP A 182 14.71 10.91 -13.94
CA ASP A 182 13.37 10.34 -13.78
C ASP A 182 13.06 10.07 -12.28
N PRO A 183 12.05 10.70 -11.69
CA PRO A 183 11.67 10.47 -10.29
C PRO A 183 10.84 9.19 -10.09
N ARG A 184 10.41 8.51 -11.15
CA ARG A 184 9.51 7.35 -11.07
C ARG A 184 10.27 6.11 -10.62
N MET A 185 9.58 5.25 -9.87
CA MET A 185 10.07 3.91 -9.55
C MET A 185 9.90 2.99 -10.78
N ARG A 186 11.02 2.60 -11.39
CA ARG A 186 11.15 1.77 -12.61
C ARG A 186 11.82 0.44 -12.30
N GLN A 187 11.69 -0.59 -13.13
CA GLN A 187 12.28 -1.93 -12.94
C GLN A 187 13.78 -1.88 -12.65
N GLU A 188 14.51 -1.03 -13.37
CA GLU A 188 15.96 -0.85 -13.25
C GLU A 188 16.37 0.33 -12.34
N THR A 189 15.46 0.84 -11.50
CA THR A 189 15.81 1.97 -10.61
C THR A 189 16.84 1.56 -9.58
N ASP A 190 17.94 2.32 -9.51
CA ASP A 190 18.92 2.18 -8.44
C ASP A 190 18.35 2.76 -7.13
N GLU A 191 18.06 1.88 -6.18
CA GLU A 191 17.49 2.20 -4.87
C GLU A 191 18.57 2.34 -3.77
N THR A 192 19.86 2.29 -4.13
CA THR A 192 20.98 2.40 -3.17
C THR A 192 21.16 3.82 -2.66
N TYR A 193 21.62 3.94 -1.43
CA TYR A 193 21.98 5.22 -0.82
C TYR A 193 23.05 5.06 0.25
N LYS A 194 23.70 6.18 0.56
CA LYS A 194 24.56 6.35 1.72
C LYS A 194 24.07 7.51 2.57
N LEU A 195 24.02 7.30 3.88
CA LEU A 195 23.67 8.31 4.88
C LEU A 195 24.83 8.44 5.87
N THR A 196 25.23 9.67 6.18
CA THR A 196 26.18 9.97 7.25
C THR A 196 25.64 11.12 8.10
N LEU A 197 25.45 10.86 9.38
CA LEU A 197 25.06 11.83 10.40
C LEU A 197 26.26 12.11 11.30
N ARG A 198 26.58 13.38 11.50
CA ARG A 198 27.72 13.81 12.31
C ARG A 198 27.47 15.14 13.02
N PRO A 199 28.08 15.36 14.19
CA PRO A 199 28.01 16.64 14.88
C PRO A 199 28.88 17.70 14.17
N ALA A 200 28.40 18.93 14.13
CA ALA A 200 29.08 20.13 13.65
C ALA A 200 28.78 21.29 14.61
N SER A 201 29.51 21.36 15.72
CA SER A 201 29.27 22.32 16.82
C SER A 201 27.85 22.15 17.43
N GLN A 202 26.96 23.13 17.27
CA GLN A 202 25.56 23.10 17.77
C GLN A 202 24.56 22.58 16.73
N THR A 203 25.05 22.12 15.58
CA THR A 203 24.23 21.62 14.47
C THR A 203 24.60 20.17 14.18
N LEU A 204 23.61 19.36 13.82
CA LEU A 204 23.82 18.04 13.27
C LEU A 204 23.73 18.12 11.75
N VAL A 205 24.72 17.53 11.06
CA VAL A 205 24.72 17.49 9.59
C VAL A 205 24.46 16.07 9.14
N VAL A 206 23.42 15.89 8.32
CA VAL A 206 23.08 14.63 7.68
C VAL A 206 23.40 14.74 6.20
N ASP A 207 24.38 14.00 5.73
CA ASP A 207 24.74 13.90 4.32
C ASP A 207 24.11 12.62 3.72
N ILE A 208 23.23 12.77 2.72
CA ILE A 208 22.61 11.66 1.97
C ILE A 208 23.03 11.73 0.50
N SER A 209 23.59 10.64 -0.04
CA SER A 209 23.94 10.51 -1.45
C SER A 209 23.29 9.29 -2.08
N ALA A 210 22.73 9.44 -3.28
CA ALA A 210 22.10 8.35 -4.04
C ALA A 210 22.21 8.56 -5.56
N HIS A 211 21.97 7.49 -6.34
CA HIS A 211 21.91 7.55 -7.81
C HIS A 211 20.53 7.92 -8.36
N SER A 212 19.47 7.80 -7.55
CA SER A 212 18.10 8.16 -7.93
C SER A 212 17.39 8.93 -6.82
N PHE A 213 16.26 9.55 -7.17
CA PHE A 213 15.34 10.09 -6.16
C PHE A 213 14.86 9.01 -5.18
N VAL A 214 14.57 7.79 -5.65
CA VAL A 214 14.06 6.69 -4.82
C VAL A 214 15.09 6.26 -3.78
N GLY A 215 16.37 6.13 -4.16
CA GLY A 215 17.46 5.87 -3.22
C GLY A 215 17.57 6.97 -2.16
N ALA A 216 17.55 8.24 -2.56
CA ALA A 216 17.58 9.36 -1.60
C ALA A 216 16.36 9.35 -0.65
N ARG A 217 15.17 9.02 -1.17
CA ARG A 217 13.95 8.86 -0.37
C ARG A 217 14.08 7.72 0.64
N HIS A 218 14.73 6.60 0.30
CA HIS A 218 15.03 5.55 1.27
C HIS A 218 16.01 6.02 2.35
N GLY A 219 16.96 6.88 1.99
CA GLY A 219 17.81 7.60 2.94
C GLY A 219 17.02 8.47 3.92
N PHE A 220 16.01 9.20 3.46
CA PHE A 220 15.08 9.92 4.34
C PHE A 220 14.30 8.98 5.27
N GLU A 221 13.85 7.84 4.77
CA GLU A 221 13.13 6.88 5.61
C GLU A 221 14.05 6.35 6.72
N THR A 222 15.29 6.00 6.40
CA THR A 222 16.27 5.55 7.39
C THR A 222 16.62 6.66 8.37
N LEU A 223 16.81 7.91 7.91
CA LEU A 223 16.96 9.07 8.80
C LEU A 223 15.79 9.19 9.78
N SER A 224 14.56 9.00 9.30
CA SER A 224 13.37 9.07 10.16
C SER A 224 13.36 8.02 11.27
N GLN A 225 14.01 6.88 11.06
CA GLN A 225 14.14 5.82 12.05
C GLN A 225 15.27 6.07 13.07
N LEU A 226 16.19 6.99 12.76
CA LEU A 226 17.21 7.50 13.71
C LEU A 226 16.64 8.58 14.62
N VAL A 227 15.41 9.05 14.37
CA VAL A 227 14.67 10.01 15.18
C VAL A 227 13.54 9.31 15.91
N TRP A 228 13.37 9.58 17.21
CA TRP A 228 12.25 9.04 17.97
C TRP A 228 11.75 10.06 18.99
N LEU A 229 10.51 9.88 19.43
CA LEU A 229 9.94 10.62 20.53
C LEU A 229 10.33 9.96 21.86
N ASP A 230 11.00 10.69 22.75
CA ASP A 230 11.25 10.25 24.11
C ASP A 230 10.24 10.87 25.09
N PRO A 231 9.42 10.06 25.78
CA PRO A 231 8.39 10.55 26.69
C PRO A 231 8.92 11.15 27.99
N TYR A 232 10.16 10.85 28.40
CA TYR A 232 10.77 11.34 29.65
C TYR A 232 11.50 12.66 29.41
N ALA A 233 12.18 12.79 28.28
CA ALA A 233 12.75 14.03 27.76
C ALA A 233 11.68 15.01 27.25
N ALA A 234 10.47 14.51 26.97
CA ALA A 234 9.39 15.28 26.35
C ALA A 234 9.86 16.01 25.07
N SER A 235 10.61 15.30 24.24
CA SER A 235 11.28 15.84 23.05
C SER A 235 11.46 14.75 22.00
N LEU A 236 11.62 15.16 20.74
CA LEU A 236 12.28 14.30 19.76
C LEU A 236 13.77 14.21 20.12
N LEU A 237 14.31 13.01 19.97
CA LEU A 237 15.73 12.69 20.04
C LEU A 237 16.19 12.14 18.69
N ILE A 238 17.46 12.34 18.37
CA ILE A 238 18.15 11.75 17.23
C ILE A 238 19.49 11.19 17.69
N LEU A 239 20.03 10.16 17.04
CA LEU A 239 21.42 9.74 17.29
C LEU A 239 22.42 10.88 17.02
N GLU A 240 23.52 10.95 17.77
CA GLU A 240 24.54 12.00 17.57
C GLU A 240 25.40 11.75 16.32
N ALA A 241 25.62 10.49 15.96
CA ALA A 241 26.33 10.09 14.75
C ALA A 241 25.77 8.79 14.18
N ALA A 242 25.82 8.65 12.86
CA ALA A 242 25.49 7.40 12.18
C ALA A 242 26.18 7.34 10.81
N THR A 243 26.49 6.14 10.34
CA THR A 243 26.85 5.86 8.95
C THR A 243 26.07 4.63 8.50
N VAL A 244 25.37 4.74 7.38
CA VAL A 244 24.57 3.66 6.78
C VAL A 244 24.82 3.65 5.28
N GLU A 245 25.26 2.51 4.76
CA GLU A 245 25.26 2.19 3.33
C GLU A 245 24.25 1.06 3.10
N ASP A 246 23.36 1.23 2.14
CA ASP A 246 22.19 0.36 2.04
C ASP A 246 21.60 0.32 0.62
N GLY A 247 20.91 -0.78 0.33
CA GLY A 247 20.20 -1.04 -0.91
C GLY A 247 19.48 -2.39 -0.86
N PRO A 248 18.41 -2.57 -1.64
CA PRO A 248 17.63 -3.80 -1.61
C PRO A 248 18.30 -4.95 -2.35
N ARG A 249 18.05 -6.18 -1.90
CA ARG A 249 18.40 -7.40 -2.63
C ARG A 249 17.52 -7.61 -3.87
N PHE A 250 16.20 -7.45 -3.71
CA PHE A 250 15.23 -7.69 -4.77
C PHE A 250 14.61 -6.39 -5.25
N ARG A 251 14.39 -6.30 -6.57
CA ARG A 251 13.89 -5.09 -7.25
C ARG A 251 12.38 -4.91 -7.11
N TYR A 252 11.64 -6.00 -6.94
CA TYR A 252 10.19 -5.97 -6.78
C TYR A 252 9.78 -6.35 -5.35
N ARG A 253 9.22 -5.39 -4.61
CA ARG A 253 8.79 -5.56 -3.21
C ARG A 253 7.34 -5.11 -3.10
N GLY A 254 6.44 -6.04 -3.39
CA GLY A 254 5.03 -5.79 -3.68
C GLY A 254 4.09 -6.00 -2.50
N LEU A 255 3.03 -5.20 -2.47
CA LEU A 255 1.80 -5.52 -1.77
C LEU A 255 0.66 -5.47 -2.79
N LEU A 256 0.00 -6.61 -3.00
CA LEU A 256 -1.25 -6.67 -3.72
C LEU A 256 -2.40 -6.34 -2.78
N LEU A 257 -3.23 -5.38 -3.18
CA LEU A 257 -4.52 -5.11 -2.56
C LEU A 257 -5.61 -5.23 -3.62
N ASP A 258 -6.50 -6.18 -3.38
CA ASP A 258 -7.76 -6.29 -4.10
C ASP A 258 -8.76 -5.25 -3.57
N THR A 259 -9.38 -4.52 -4.49
CA THR A 259 -10.40 -3.51 -4.18
C THR A 259 -11.70 -3.74 -4.96
N ALA A 260 -11.80 -4.90 -5.60
CA ALA A 260 -12.93 -5.31 -6.42
C ALA A 260 -13.88 -6.23 -5.66
N ARG A 261 -13.37 -7.21 -4.88
CA ARG A 261 -14.24 -8.06 -4.04
C ARG A 261 -14.87 -7.25 -2.90
N ASN A 262 -14.16 -6.27 -2.36
CA ASN A 262 -14.69 -5.26 -1.46
C ASN A 262 -14.04 -3.90 -1.74
N TYR A 263 -14.82 -2.82 -1.59
CA TYR A 263 -14.33 -1.46 -1.82
C TYR A 263 -13.56 -0.92 -0.60
N PHE A 264 -12.47 -0.19 -0.87
CA PHE A 264 -11.67 0.51 0.14
C PHE A 264 -11.64 2.02 -0.15
N PRO A 265 -11.98 2.89 0.82
CA PRO A 265 -11.81 4.33 0.66
C PRO A 265 -10.37 4.72 0.30
N VAL A 266 -10.23 5.80 -0.48
CA VAL A 266 -8.92 6.34 -0.88
C VAL A 266 -8.01 6.62 0.32
N SER A 267 -8.56 7.06 1.45
CA SER A 267 -7.82 7.27 2.69
C SER A 267 -7.13 6.00 3.21
N ASP A 268 -7.76 4.84 3.05
CA ASP A 268 -7.17 3.57 3.47
C ASP A 268 -6.02 3.19 2.54
N ILE A 269 -6.18 3.36 1.23
CA ILE A 269 -5.13 3.10 0.25
C ILE A 269 -3.92 4.01 0.48
N LEU A 270 -4.14 5.31 0.73
CA LEU A 270 -3.08 6.26 1.06
C LEU A 270 -2.34 5.87 2.35
N ARG A 271 -3.09 5.40 3.36
CA ARG A 271 -2.51 4.90 4.62
C ARG A 271 -1.68 3.64 4.40
N THR A 272 -2.14 2.72 3.55
CA THR A 272 -1.36 1.54 3.12
C THR A 272 -0.07 1.95 2.41
N ILE A 273 -0.12 2.92 1.49
CA ILE A 273 1.06 3.45 0.79
C ILE A 273 2.08 4.06 1.76
N ASP A 274 1.62 4.78 2.78
CA ASP A 274 2.51 5.34 3.79
C ASP A 274 3.21 4.24 4.62
N ALA A 275 2.50 3.18 4.99
CA ALA A 275 3.07 2.03 5.68
C ALA A 275 4.06 1.23 4.80
N MET A 276 3.74 1.05 3.52
CA MET A 276 4.64 0.47 2.51
C MET A 276 5.92 1.31 2.39
N GLY A 277 5.77 2.63 2.30
CA GLY A 277 6.88 3.57 2.26
C GLY A 277 7.76 3.42 3.50
N ALA A 278 7.16 3.36 4.69
CA ALA A 278 7.87 3.19 5.96
C ALA A 278 8.66 1.87 6.06
N CYS A 279 8.31 0.88 5.24
CA CYS A 279 8.98 -0.42 5.18
C CYS A 279 9.86 -0.60 3.93
N LYS A 280 10.05 0.46 3.12
CA LYS A 280 10.81 0.43 1.85
C LYS A 280 10.28 -0.58 0.80
N MET A 281 8.98 -0.84 0.83
CA MET A 281 8.30 -1.49 -0.30
C MET A 281 8.17 -0.51 -1.46
N ASN A 282 8.07 -1.02 -2.70
CA ASN A 282 8.18 -0.19 -3.89
C ASN A 282 7.15 -0.48 -5.00
N THR A 283 6.29 -1.49 -4.83
CA THR A 283 5.19 -1.76 -5.77
C THR A 283 3.88 -1.94 -5.03
N PHE A 284 2.94 -1.02 -5.25
CA PHE A 284 1.54 -1.21 -4.88
C PHE A 284 0.84 -1.85 -6.08
N HIS A 285 0.61 -3.16 -5.98
CA HIS A 285 -0.13 -3.93 -6.97
C HIS A 285 -1.62 -3.76 -6.67
N TRP A 286 -2.26 -2.92 -7.45
CA TRP A 286 -3.66 -2.58 -7.23
C TRP A 286 -4.54 -3.44 -8.14
N HIS A 287 -5.02 -4.54 -7.60
CA HIS A 287 -6.02 -5.38 -8.25
C HIS A 287 -7.37 -4.67 -8.14
N VAL A 288 -7.71 -3.89 -9.18
CA VAL A 288 -8.77 -2.88 -9.11
C VAL A 288 -10.10 -3.37 -9.67
N SER A 289 -10.13 -4.50 -10.36
CA SER A 289 -11.35 -5.06 -10.95
C SER A 289 -11.35 -6.57 -10.89
N ASP A 290 -12.53 -7.13 -10.65
CA ASP A 290 -12.81 -8.56 -10.69
C ASP A 290 -14.26 -8.77 -11.17
N SER A 291 -14.71 -10.02 -11.19
CA SER A 291 -16.08 -10.45 -11.42
C SER A 291 -17.10 -9.75 -10.53
N GLN A 292 -16.77 -9.51 -9.26
CA GLN A 292 -17.70 -8.90 -8.29
C GLN A 292 -17.89 -7.40 -8.53
N SER A 293 -16.85 -6.65 -8.93
CA SER A 293 -17.00 -5.23 -9.24
C SER A 293 -15.89 -4.63 -10.11
N PHE A 294 -16.20 -3.48 -10.74
CA PHE A 294 -15.26 -2.62 -11.47
C PHE A 294 -15.35 -1.18 -10.93
N PRO A 295 -14.67 -0.83 -9.84
CA PRO A 295 -14.74 0.50 -9.21
C PRO A 295 -13.92 1.58 -9.94
N LEU A 296 -12.96 1.24 -10.80
CA LEU A 296 -12.12 2.24 -11.47
C LEU A 296 -12.87 2.99 -12.57
N ARG A 297 -13.06 4.31 -12.43
CA ARG A 297 -13.68 5.12 -13.48
C ARG A 297 -12.65 5.53 -14.54
N LEU A 298 -12.72 4.89 -15.69
CA LEU A 298 -11.94 5.23 -16.88
C LEU A 298 -12.75 6.12 -17.83
N ASN A 299 -12.14 7.17 -18.35
CA ASN A 299 -12.77 8.03 -19.35
C ASN A 299 -12.85 7.33 -20.72
N SER A 300 -11.93 6.40 -21.01
CA SER A 300 -11.86 5.64 -22.25
C SER A 300 -12.93 4.55 -22.35
N ALA A 301 -13.43 4.08 -21.20
CA ALA A 301 -14.44 3.02 -21.07
C ALA A 301 -15.33 3.23 -19.83
N PRO A 302 -16.10 4.34 -19.76
CA PRO A 302 -16.88 4.70 -18.58
C PRO A 302 -17.95 3.67 -18.21
N GLN A 303 -18.40 2.88 -19.20
CA GLN A 303 -19.38 1.81 -19.02
C GLN A 303 -18.91 0.74 -18.03
N LEU A 304 -17.61 0.48 -17.92
CA LEU A 304 -17.07 -0.54 -17.01
C LEU A 304 -17.45 -0.20 -15.55
N ALA A 305 -17.19 1.04 -15.11
CA ALA A 305 -17.59 1.47 -13.77
C ALA A 305 -19.11 1.70 -13.63
N GLN A 306 -19.77 2.22 -14.66
CA GLN A 306 -21.23 2.46 -14.62
C GLN A 306 -22.03 1.16 -14.41
N HIS A 307 -21.55 0.05 -14.94
CA HIS A 307 -22.19 -1.26 -14.83
C HIS A 307 -21.55 -2.18 -13.78
N GLY A 308 -20.34 -1.85 -13.31
CA GLY A 308 -19.53 -2.73 -12.46
C GLY A 308 -19.30 -2.24 -11.04
N ALA A 309 -19.40 -0.94 -10.74
CA ALA A 309 -19.18 -0.46 -9.37
C ALA A 309 -20.33 -0.86 -8.43
N TYR A 310 -20.03 -1.13 -7.15
CA TYR A 310 -21.07 -1.43 -6.14
C TYR A 310 -22.09 -0.30 -5.96
N GLY A 311 -21.69 0.94 -6.26
CA GLY A 311 -22.57 2.11 -6.23
C GLY A 311 -21.77 3.41 -6.34
N PRO A 312 -22.44 4.58 -6.35
CA PRO A 312 -21.78 5.87 -6.57
C PRO A 312 -20.70 6.23 -5.52
N GLY A 313 -20.78 5.67 -4.31
CA GLY A 313 -19.79 5.87 -3.25
C GLY A 313 -18.60 4.91 -3.27
N ALA A 314 -18.59 3.96 -4.22
CA ALA A 314 -17.59 2.89 -4.35
C ALA A 314 -16.92 2.97 -5.74
N VAL A 315 -16.44 4.16 -6.10
CA VAL A 315 -15.82 4.46 -7.40
C VAL A 315 -14.52 5.21 -7.16
N TYR A 316 -13.44 4.76 -7.81
CA TYR A 316 -12.18 5.50 -7.89
C TYR A 316 -12.19 6.42 -9.10
N THR A 317 -12.23 7.73 -8.87
CA THR A 317 -12.18 8.72 -9.93
C THR A 317 -10.75 8.93 -10.43
N THR A 318 -10.62 9.61 -11.57
CA THR A 318 -9.32 10.04 -12.11
C THR A 318 -8.49 10.83 -11.09
N ASP A 319 -9.14 11.68 -10.28
CA ASP A 319 -8.44 12.49 -9.27
C ASP A 319 -8.02 11.67 -8.06
N ASP A 320 -8.81 10.65 -7.68
CA ASP A 320 -8.42 9.69 -6.65
C ASP A 320 -7.16 8.92 -7.06
N VAL A 321 -7.13 8.39 -8.29
CA VAL A 321 -5.95 7.69 -8.83
C VAL A 321 -4.74 8.62 -8.86
N ARG A 322 -4.90 9.87 -9.29
CA ARG A 322 -3.80 10.87 -9.28
C ARG A 322 -3.29 11.15 -7.87
N ALA A 323 -4.18 11.26 -6.88
CA ALA A 323 -3.79 11.47 -5.49
C ALA A 323 -3.00 10.27 -4.95
N ILE A 324 -3.46 9.05 -5.21
CA ILE A 324 -2.79 7.79 -4.86
C ILE A 324 -1.42 7.70 -5.52
N VAL A 325 -1.33 7.91 -6.85
CA VAL A 325 -0.08 7.87 -7.61
C VAL A 325 0.90 8.93 -7.13
N ARG A 326 0.44 10.16 -6.84
CA ARG A 326 1.30 11.22 -6.31
C ARG A 326 1.87 10.84 -4.94
N ARG A 327 1.03 10.35 -4.02
CA ARG A 327 1.48 9.91 -2.69
C ARG A 327 2.47 8.75 -2.80
N ALA A 328 2.17 7.75 -3.63
CA ALA A 328 3.04 6.61 -3.89
C ALA A 328 4.41 7.04 -4.45
N ARG A 329 4.41 7.94 -5.45
CA ARG A 329 5.64 8.45 -6.06
C ARG A 329 6.55 9.11 -5.02
N LEU A 330 6.02 9.96 -4.14
CA LEU A 330 6.80 10.60 -3.08
C LEU A 330 7.33 9.60 -2.02
N ARG A 331 6.74 8.40 -1.93
CA ARG A 331 7.21 7.29 -1.09
C ARG A 331 8.10 6.30 -1.85
N GLY A 332 8.46 6.57 -3.11
CA GLY A 332 9.28 5.68 -3.93
C GLY A 332 8.55 4.41 -4.39
N ILE A 333 7.22 4.48 -4.54
CA ILE A 333 6.34 3.36 -4.86
C ILE A 333 5.74 3.57 -6.24
N ARG A 334 5.78 2.55 -7.10
CA ARG A 334 4.98 2.49 -8.33
C ARG A 334 3.58 1.94 -8.01
N VAL A 335 2.57 2.44 -8.71
CA VAL A 335 1.19 1.93 -8.64
C VAL A 335 0.95 1.08 -9.88
N LEU A 336 1.00 -0.24 -9.72
CA LEU A 336 0.77 -1.21 -10.77
C LEU A 336 -0.71 -1.62 -10.75
N ILE A 337 -1.54 -0.99 -11.58
CA ILE A 337 -2.96 -1.33 -11.67
C ILE A 337 -3.12 -2.59 -12.53
N GLU A 338 -3.85 -3.56 -12.00
CA GLU A 338 -4.27 -4.76 -12.70
C GLU A 338 -5.78 -4.69 -13.00
N VAL A 339 -6.11 -4.88 -14.29
CA VAL A 339 -7.45 -5.23 -14.75
C VAL A 339 -7.35 -6.64 -15.30
N ASP A 340 -7.76 -7.61 -14.48
CA ASP A 340 -7.59 -9.03 -14.79
C ASP A 340 -8.39 -9.45 -16.02
N ALA A 341 -7.77 -10.26 -16.87
CA ALA A 341 -8.36 -10.79 -18.07
C ALA A 341 -7.67 -12.10 -18.51
N PRO A 342 -8.41 -13.09 -19.06
CA PRO A 342 -9.81 -12.99 -19.49
C PRO A 342 -10.85 -13.49 -18.49
N ALA A 343 -10.46 -14.19 -17.42
CA ALA A 343 -11.36 -14.54 -16.32
C ALA A 343 -11.53 -13.33 -15.39
N HIS A 344 -12.16 -13.52 -14.22
CA HIS A 344 -12.30 -12.45 -13.23
C HIS A 344 -12.98 -11.20 -13.80
N VAL A 345 -13.96 -11.40 -14.68
CA VAL A 345 -14.79 -10.34 -15.25
C VAL A 345 -16.26 -10.64 -15.06
N GLY A 346 -17.05 -9.61 -14.77
CA GLY A 346 -18.47 -9.79 -14.46
C GLY A 346 -19.38 -8.83 -15.18
N ARG A 347 -20.39 -8.34 -14.44
CA ARG A 347 -21.46 -7.48 -14.95
C ARG A 347 -20.97 -6.22 -15.67
N ALA A 348 -19.79 -5.71 -15.31
CA ALA A 348 -19.09 -4.59 -15.96
C ALA A 348 -18.94 -4.75 -17.49
N TRP A 349 -18.99 -5.98 -18.01
CA TRP A 349 -18.78 -6.28 -19.43
C TRP A 349 -20.06 -6.68 -20.19
N THR A 350 -21.24 -6.52 -19.58
CA THR A 350 -22.52 -6.99 -20.17
C THR A 350 -23.23 -5.98 -21.07
N TRP A 351 -22.71 -4.75 -21.17
CA TRP A 351 -23.32 -3.66 -21.96
C TRP A 351 -23.06 -3.75 -23.47
N GLY A 352 -22.17 -4.65 -23.91
CA GLY A 352 -21.76 -4.81 -25.31
C GLY A 352 -22.92 -4.96 -26.31
N PRO A 353 -23.89 -5.88 -26.10
CA PRO A 353 -25.01 -6.06 -27.02
C PRO A 353 -25.87 -4.80 -27.19
N VAL A 354 -26.18 -4.09 -26.10
CA VAL A 354 -26.96 -2.85 -26.12
C VAL A 354 -26.22 -1.74 -26.87
N ALA A 355 -24.88 -1.73 -26.80
CA ALA A 355 -24.02 -0.81 -27.53
C ALA A 355 -23.71 -1.25 -28.98
N GLY A 356 -24.28 -2.35 -29.47
CA GLY A 356 -24.01 -2.87 -30.81
C GLY A 356 -22.62 -3.48 -31.00
N LEU A 357 -21.93 -3.84 -29.92
CA LEU A 357 -20.59 -4.43 -29.94
C LEU A 357 -20.58 -5.96 -29.86
N GLY A 358 -21.77 -6.59 -29.80
CA GLY A 358 -21.93 -8.01 -29.51
C GLY A 358 -21.62 -8.37 -28.06
N HIS A 359 -21.65 -9.66 -27.73
CA HIS A 359 -21.31 -10.13 -26.39
C HIS A 359 -19.81 -9.96 -26.12
N LEU A 360 -19.46 -9.13 -25.13
CA LEU A 360 -18.07 -8.90 -24.71
C LEU A 360 -17.59 -9.93 -23.69
N ALA A 361 -18.50 -10.56 -22.95
CA ALA A 361 -18.24 -11.60 -21.98
C ALA A 361 -19.29 -12.72 -22.06
N HIS A 362 -18.91 -13.90 -21.59
CA HIS A 362 -19.71 -15.12 -21.48
C HIS A 362 -19.70 -15.64 -20.04
N CYS A 363 -20.65 -16.53 -19.73
CA CYS A 363 -20.78 -17.17 -18.41
C CYS A 363 -20.94 -16.20 -17.23
N VAL A 364 -21.29 -14.94 -17.49
CA VAL A 364 -21.50 -13.94 -16.45
C VAL A 364 -22.68 -14.37 -15.58
N GLU A 365 -22.43 -14.56 -14.28
CA GLU A 365 -23.43 -15.02 -13.29
C GLU A 365 -24.13 -16.35 -13.69
N VAL A 366 -23.42 -17.24 -14.39
CA VAL A 366 -23.96 -18.56 -14.76
C VAL A 366 -24.13 -19.47 -13.53
N GLU A 367 -25.20 -20.27 -13.51
CA GLU A 367 -25.48 -21.25 -12.47
C GLU A 367 -25.57 -22.69 -13.04
N PRO A 368 -25.15 -23.74 -12.29
CA PRO A 368 -24.47 -23.65 -10.99
C PRO A 368 -23.03 -23.13 -11.15
N TRP A 369 -22.66 -22.06 -10.43
CA TRP A 369 -21.36 -21.38 -10.61
C TRP A 369 -20.16 -22.32 -10.44
N SER A 370 -20.24 -23.27 -9.50
CA SER A 370 -19.17 -24.21 -9.16
C SER A 370 -18.77 -25.16 -10.29
N THR A 371 -19.57 -25.23 -11.36
CA THR A 371 -19.23 -25.97 -12.58
C THR A 371 -18.29 -25.18 -13.49
N TYR A 372 -18.33 -23.84 -13.40
CA TYR A 372 -17.76 -22.93 -14.38
C TYR A 372 -16.67 -22.02 -13.83
N CYS A 373 -16.57 -21.81 -12.52
CA CYS A 373 -15.56 -20.94 -11.94
C CYS A 373 -15.20 -21.38 -10.50
N GLY A 374 -14.05 -20.90 -10.00
CA GLY A 374 -13.59 -21.16 -8.63
C GLY A 374 -14.44 -20.46 -7.56
N GLU A 375 -15.06 -19.34 -7.91
CA GLU A 375 -15.89 -18.54 -7.02
C GLU A 375 -16.98 -17.75 -7.76
N PRO A 376 -18.15 -17.50 -7.14
CA PRO A 376 -19.18 -16.69 -7.75
C PRO A 376 -18.89 -15.17 -7.60
N PRO A 377 -19.40 -14.34 -8.54
CA PRO A 377 -20.07 -14.73 -9.77
C PRO A 377 -19.06 -15.17 -10.84
N CYS A 378 -19.41 -16.18 -11.64
CA CYS A 378 -18.58 -16.50 -12.81
C CYS A 378 -18.62 -15.37 -13.85
N GLY A 379 -17.63 -15.36 -14.74
CA GLY A 379 -17.66 -14.63 -16.00
C GLY A 379 -16.29 -14.53 -16.65
N GLN A 380 -16.27 -14.57 -17.99
CA GLN A 380 -15.03 -14.49 -18.78
C GLN A 380 -15.23 -13.66 -20.05
N LEU A 381 -14.21 -12.94 -20.49
CA LEU A 381 -14.25 -12.20 -21.74
C LEU A 381 -14.46 -13.14 -22.94
N ASN A 382 -15.08 -12.61 -23.99
CA ASN A 382 -15.27 -13.30 -25.26
C ASN A 382 -14.00 -13.16 -26.13
N PRO A 383 -13.19 -14.23 -26.31
CA PRO A 383 -11.95 -14.16 -27.06
C PRO A 383 -12.14 -13.98 -28.58
N ARG A 384 -13.35 -14.22 -29.10
CA ARG A 384 -13.63 -14.04 -30.53
C ARG A 384 -14.09 -12.63 -30.88
N ASN A 385 -14.53 -11.84 -29.91
CA ASN A 385 -15.04 -10.51 -30.18
C ASN A 385 -13.89 -9.48 -30.31
N PRO A 386 -13.64 -8.90 -31.50
CA PRO A 386 -12.56 -7.92 -31.68
C PRO A 386 -12.73 -6.66 -30.83
N ASN A 387 -13.96 -6.32 -30.44
CA ASN A 387 -14.25 -5.15 -29.61
C ASN A 387 -13.67 -5.28 -28.19
N VAL A 388 -13.51 -6.51 -27.68
CA VAL A 388 -12.87 -6.74 -26.37
C VAL A 388 -11.45 -6.18 -26.39
N TYR A 389 -10.66 -6.50 -27.40
CA TYR A 389 -9.28 -6.04 -27.52
C TYR A 389 -9.18 -4.53 -27.77
N ALA A 390 -10.15 -3.95 -28.49
CA ALA A 390 -10.21 -2.50 -28.70
C ALA A 390 -10.52 -1.75 -27.38
N ILE A 391 -11.34 -2.33 -26.51
CA ILE A 391 -11.61 -1.78 -25.17
C ILE A 391 -10.37 -1.96 -24.28
N LEU A 392 -9.78 -3.16 -24.24
CA LEU A 392 -8.56 -3.44 -23.46
C LEU A 392 -7.42 -2.50 -23.85
N GLU A 393 -7.17 -2.27 -25.13
CA GLU A 393 -6.16 -1.29 -25.60
C GLU A 393 -6.38 0.10 -25.00
N ARG A 394 -7.62 0.59 -24.99
CA ARG A 394 -7.98 1.90 -24.42
C ARG A 394 -7.87 1.93 -22.90
N VAL A 395 -8.21 0.83 -22.23
CA VAL A 395 -8.07 0.66 -20.78
C VAL A 395 -6.59 0.68 -20.40
N TYR A 396 -5.76 -0.11 -21.09
CA TYR A 396 -4.32 -0.18 -20.84
C TYR A 396 -3.65 1.18 -21.09
N ALA A 397 -4.01 1.89 -22.16
CA ALA A 397 -3.45 3.20 -22.46
C ALA A 397 -3.77 4.23 -21.35
N GLU A 398 -5.02 4.27 -20.87
CA GLU A 398 -5.40 5.18 -19.79
C GLU A 398 -4.75 4.78 -18.45
N ILE A 399 -4.61 3.49 -18.14
CA ILE A 399 -3.89 3.03 -16.94
C ILE A 399 -2.41 3.47 -16.98
N ILE A 400 -1.71 3.24 -18.09
CA ILE A 400 -0.32 3.66 -18.27
C ILE A 400 -0.20 5.18 -18.13
N GLN A 401 -1.13 5.93 -18.72
CA GLN A 401 -1.17 7.38 -18.60
C GLN A 401 -1.38 7.87 -17.16
N LEU A 402 -2.31 7.25 -16.41
CA LEU A 402 -2.64 7.67 -15.05
C LEU A 402 -1.53 7.35 -14.05
N THR A 403 -0.92 6.18 -14.18
CA THR A 403 0.10 5.68 -13.26
C THR A 403 1.49 6.20 -13.62
N GLY A 404 1.74 6.43 -14.91
CA GLY A 404 3.07 6.65 -15.46
C GLY A 404 3.97 5.41 -15.39
N VAL A 405 3.38 4.21 -15.30
CA VAL A 405 4.07 2.92 -15.29
C VAL A 405 3.92 2.29 -16.67
N ASP A 406 5.02 2.25 -17.42
CA ASP A 406 5.13 1.83 -18.84
C ASP A 406 6.21 0.74 -19.04
N ASP A 407 6.92 0.38 -17.98
CA ASP A 407 8.03 -0.58 -17.92
C ASP A 407 7.61 -1.95 -17.36
N ILE A 408 6.52 -2.00 -16.60
CA ILE A 408 5.89 -3.23 -16.09
C ILE A 408 4.37 -3.16 -16.21
N PHE A 409 3.73 -4.28 -16.56
CA PHE A 409 2.26 -4.38 -16.63
C PHE A 409 1.78 -5.76 -16.19
N HIS A 410 0.70 -5.85 -15.42
CA HIS A 410 0.07 -7.12 -15.04
C HIS A 410 -1.18 -7.35 -15.88
N LEU A 411 -1.23 -8.45 -16.63
CA LEU A 411 -2.39 -8.80 -17.48
C LEU A 411 -3.41 -9.69 -16.74
N GLY A 412 -3.07 -10.17 -15.55
CA GLY A 412 -3.85 -11.15 -14.81
C GLY A 412 -3.68 -12.53 -15.40
N GLY A 413 -4.77 -13.15 -15.83
CA GLY A 413 -4.73 -14.43 -16.54
C GLY A 413 -4.58 -15.62 -15.61
N ASP A 414 -5.24 -15.57 -14.46
CA ASP A 414 -5.50 -16.71 -13.60
C ASP A 414 -6.87 -17.35 -13.89
N GLU A 415 -7.05 -18.56 -13.36
CA GLU A 415 -8.32 -19.30 -13.22
C GLU A 415 -9.29 -19.35 -14.42
N VAL A 416 -8.79 -19.25 -15.66
CA VAL A 416 -9.63 -19.38 -16.86
C VAL A 416 -10.26 -20.77 -16.95
N SER A 417 -11.58 -20.76 -16.96
CA SER A 417 -12.46 -21.89 -17.19
C SER A 417 -12.57 -22.25 -18.66
N GLU A 418 -11.91 -23.34 -19.02
CA GLU A 418 -12.06 -23.98 -20.32
C GLU A 418 -13.50 -24.46 -20.56
N ARG A 419 -14.21 -24.87 -19.49
CA ARG A 419 -15.60 -25.32 -19.57
C ARG A 419 -16.54 -24.20 -20.04
N CYS A 420 -16.36 -23.00 -19.50
CA CYS A 420 -17.14 -21.83 -19.93
C CYS A 420 -17.00 -21.61 -21.44
N TRP A 421 -15.75 -21.58 -21.94
CA TRP A 421 -15.53 -21.34 -23.36
C TRP A 421 -15.92 -22.51 -24.26
N ALA A 422 -15.75 -23.76 -23.82
CA ALA A 422 -16.18 -24.94 -24.58
C ALA A 422 -17.70 -24.94 -24.88
N GLN A 423 -18.51 -24.29 -24.04
CA GLN A 423 -19.96 -24.14 -24.28
C GLN A 423 -20.29 -23.13 -25.38
N HIS A 424 -19.41 -22.17 -25.63
CA HIS A 424 -19.63 -21.08 -26.58
C HIS A 424 -18.81 -21.24 -27.87
N PHE A 425 -17.70 -21.99 -27.81
CA PHE A 425 -16.78 -22.23 -28.91
C PHE A 425 -16.45 -23.73 -28.97
N ASN A 426 -17.20 -24.47 -29.79
CA ASN A 426 -17.06 -25.93 -29.93
C ASN A 426 -16.06 -26.34 -31.03
N ASP A 427 -15.55 -25.37 -31.79
CA ASP A 427 -14.70 -25.55 -32.96
C ASP A 427 -13.20 -25.30 -32.67
N THR A 428 -12.82 -25.03 -31.43
CA THR A 428 -11.42 -24.76 -31.04
C THR A 428 -11.14 -25.24 -29.62
N ASP A 429 -9.93 -25.72 -29.37
CA ASP A 429 -9.46 -26.04 -28.02
C ASP A 429 -9.44 -24.76 -27.15
N PRO A 430 -10.07 -24.76 -25.96
CA PRO A 430 -10.11 -23.58 -25.09
C PRO A 430 -8.73 -23.05 -24.66
N MET A 431 -7.71 -23.91 -24.55
CA MET A 431 -6.35 -23.47 -24.22
C MET A 431 -5.68 -22.74 -25.40
N ASP A 432 -5.91 -23.18 -26.64
CA ASP A 432 -5.46 -22.43 -27.81
C ASP A 432 -6.20 -21.09 -27.94
N LEU A 433 -7.50 -21.04 -27.61
CA LEU A 433 -8.25 -19.78 -27.51
C LEU A 433 -7.66 -18.86 -26.44
N TRP A 434 -7.25 -19.40 -25.29
CA TRP A 434 -6.60 -18.62 -24.23
C TRP A 434 -5.27 -18.06 -24.69
N PHE A 435 -4.42 -18.89 -25.28
CA PHE A 435 -3.13 -18.46 -25.81
C PHE A 435 -3.28 -17.38 -26.88
N ASP A 436 -4.26 -17.52 -27.77
CA ASP A 436 -4.59 -16.50 -28.78
C ASP A 436 -5.14 -15.21 -28.16
N PHE A 437 -5.99 -15.32 -27.13
CA PHE A 437 -6.45 -14.16 -26.36
C PHE A 437 -5.25 -13.40 -25.77
N THR A 438 -4.36 -14.10 -25.07
CA THR A 438 -3.18 -13.50 -24.42
C THR A 438 -2.29 -12.80 -25.44
N LYS A 439 -1.99 -13.42 -26.59
CA LYS A 439 -1.23 -12.77 -27.67
C LYS A 439 -1.91 -11.50 -28.21
N ARG A 440 -3.24 -11.50 -28.34
CA ARG A 440 -3.99 -10.33 -28.83
C ARG A 440 -4.06 -9.22 -27.77
N ALA A 441 -4.20 -9.58 -26.50
CA ALA A 441 -4.12 -8.66 -25.37
C ALA A 441 -2.74 -8.01 -25.27
N MET A 442 -1.66 -8.77 -25.44
CA MET A 442 -0.31 -8.20 -25.55
C MET A 442 -0.17 -7.22 -26.71
N LYS A 443 -0.67 -7.55 -27.90
CA LYS A 443 -0.62 -6.63 -29.04
C LYS A 443 -1.42 -5.35 -28.76
N ALA A 444 -2.52 -5.46 -28.02
CA ALA A 444 -3.27 -4.29 -27.54
C ALA A 444 -2.43 -3.48 -26.54
N LEU A 445 -1.74 -4.13 -25.60
CA LEU A 445 -0.82 -3.49 -24.66
C LEU A 445 0.35 -2.78 -25.37
N GLU A 446 0.96 -3.43 -26.36
CA GLU A 446 2.04 -2.85 -27.16
C GLU A 446 1.58 -1.57 -27.86
N ARG A 447 0.40 -1.58 -28.49
CA ARG A 447 -0.17 -0.37 -29.11
C ARG A 447 -0.52 0.70 -28.08
N ALA A 448 -1.11 0.31 -26.96
CA ALA A 448 -1.44 1.19 -25.85
C ALA A 448 -0.20 1.89 -25.27
N ASN A 449 0.95 1.21 -25.28
CA ASN A 449 2.23 1.71 -24.78
C ASN A 449 3.12 2.29 -25.90
N GLY A 450 2.52 2.92 -26.91
CA GLY A 450 3.25 3.65 -27.96
C GLY A 450 4.02 2.76 -28.94
N GLY A 451 3.56 1.52 -29.16
CA GLY A 451 4.18 0.56 -30.07
C GLY A 451 5.36 -0.20 -29.45
N LYS A 452 5.44 -0.29 -28.12
CA LYS A 452 6.49 -1.02 -27.41
C LYS A 452 5.90 -1.83 -26.26
N LEU A 453 6.28 -3.10 -26.14
CA LEU A 453 5.96 -3.87 -24.95
C LEU A 453 6.72 -3.33 -23.73
N PRO A 454 6.13 -3.39 -22.53
CA PRO A 454 6.87 -3.19 -21.29
C PRO A 454 8.10 -4.11 -21.19
N GLU A 455 9.06 -3.74 -20.34
CA GLU A 455 10.22 -4.58 -20.04
C GLU A 455 9.81 -5.89 -19.35
N LEU A 456 8.73 -5.85 -18.59
CA LEU A 456 8.15 -7.00 -17.90
C LEU A 456 6.62 -6.98 -17.96
N THR A 457 6.03 -7.87 -18.73
CA THR A 457 4.58 -8.13 -18.73
C THR A 457 4.32 -9.39 -17.92
N LEU A 458 3.55 -9.27 -16.84
CA LEU A 458 3.26 -10.35 -15.92
C LEU A 458 1.93 -11.02 -16.23
N LEU A 459 1.91 -12.34 -16.07
CA LEU A 459 0.72 -13.17 -15.92
C LEU A 459 0.79 -13.88 -14.56
N TRP A 460 -0.36 -14.19 -13.98
CA TRP A 460 -0.41 -15.15 -12.87
C TRP A 460 0.02 -16.54 -13.36
N SER A 461 0.63 -17.32 -12.46
CA SER A 461 0.84 -18.75 -12.71
C SER A 461 -0.51 -19.44 -12.90
N SER A 462 -0.71 -20.09 -14.03
CA SER A 462 -1.97 -20.75 -14.39
C SER A 462 -1.72 -21.88 -15.38
N ARG A 463 -2.77 -22.55 -15.86
CA ARG A 463 -2.62 -23.61 -16.86
C ARG A 463 -1.95 -23.12 -18.15
N LEU A 464 -2.08 -21.83 -18.49
CA LEU A 464 -1.39 -21.24 -19.65
C LEU A 464 0.12 -21.12 -19.44
N THR A 465 0.57 -20.98 -18.19
CA THR A 465 1.99 -20.91 -17.83
C THR A 465 2.55 -22.29 -17.47
N HIS A 466 1.93 -23.38 -17.94
CA HIS A 466 2.45 -24.75 -17.84
C HIS A 466 2.83 -25.27 -19.24
N THR A 467 3.73 -26.26 -19.30
CA THR A 467 4.05 -27.00 -20.52
C THR A 467 2.79 -27.63 -21.13
N PRO A 468 2.56 -27.56 -22.46
CA PRO A 468 3.47 -27.07 -23.51
C PRO A 468 3.31 -25.58 -23.88
N TYR A 469 2.45 -24.83 -23.17
CA TYR A 469 2.17 -23.42 -23.49
C TYR A 469 3.23 -22.48 -22.93
N LEU A 470 3.81 -22.82 -21.78
CA LEU A 470 4.90 -22.08 -21.17
C LEU A 470 6.06 -21.88 -22.15
N GLU A 471 6.45 -22.88 -22.94
CA GLU A 471 7.55 -22.77 -23.91
C GLU A 471 7.21 -21.89 -25.12
N ARG A 472 5.93 -21.62 -25.35
CA ARG A 472 5.43 -20.78 -26.44
C ARG A 472 5.37 -19.29 -26.08
N LEU A 473 5.54 -18.93 -24.81
CA LEU A 473 5.59 -17.53 -24.34
C LEU A 473 7.00 -16.95 -24.53
N ASP A 474 7.08 -15.64 -24.81
CA ASP A 474 8.35 -14.94 -25.00
C ASP A 474 8.97 -14.52 -23.65
N LYS A 475 9.96 -15.30 -23.17
CA LYS A 475 10.73 -15.05 -21.93
C LYS A 475 11.42 -13.69 -21.86
N LYS A 476 11.55 -12.95 -22.97
CA LYS A 476 12.17 -11.62 -22.97
C LYS A 476 11.26 -10.58 -22.34
N HIS A 477 9.98 -10.62 -22.69
CA HIS A 477 8.98 -9.63 -22.26
C HIS A 477 7.95 -10.20 -21.30
N PHE A 478 7.80 -11.52 -21.21
CA PHE A 478 6.94 -12.18 -20.23
C PHE A 478 7.67 -12.57 -18.96
N GLY A 479 7.00 -12.35 -17.84
CA GLY A 479 7.27 -12.99 -16.57
C GLY A 479 6.01 -13.57 -15.95
N VAL A 480 6.18 -14.28 -14.85
CA VAL A 480 5.09 -14.97 -14.15
C VAL A 480 5.08 -14.57 -12.69
N GLN A 481 3.93 -14.14 -12.18
CA GLN A 481 3.69 -14.01 -10.75
C GLN A 481 3.17 -15.36 -10.22
N ILE A 482 4.01 -16.04 -9.44
CA ILE A 482 3.77 -17.41 -8.99
C ILE A 482 3.03 -17.38 -7.66
N TRP A 483 1.75 -17.73 -7.68
CA TRP A 483 0.90 -17.77 -6.49
C TRP A 483 0.72 -19.18 -5.92
N GLY A 484 0.97 -20.22 -6.72
CA GLY A 484 0.91 -21.60 -6.27
C GLY A 484 1.82 -21.87 -5.06
N SER A 485 1.55 -22.93 -4.31
CA SER A 485 2.40 -23.28 -3.16
C SER A 485 3.84 -23.45 -3.63
N SER A 486 4.78 -23.05 -2.77
CA SER A 486 6.21 -23.24 -2.97
C SER A 486 6.64 -24.69 -3.23
N ARG A 487 5.79 -25.64 -2.87
CA ARG A 487 6.03 -27.09 -2.99
C ARG A 487 5.38 -27.71 -4.23
N TRP A 488 4.62 -26.93 -5.00
CA TRP A 488 3.97 -27.43 -6.20
C TRP A 488 4.98 -27.55 -7.35
N PRO A 489 5.04 -28.69 -8.06
CA PRO A 489 5.92 -28.87 -9.21
C PRO A 489 5.74 -27.78 -10.28
N GLU A 490 4.53 -27.26 -10.44
CA GLU A 490 4.17 -26.23 -11.39
C GLU A 490 4.82 -24.87 -11.06
N SER A 491 4.82 -24.49 -9.78
CA SER A 491 5.52 -23.29 -9.30
C SER A 491 7.01 -23.36 -9.63
N ARG A 492 7.62 -24.53 -9.41
CA ARG A 492 9.03 -24.78 -9.72
C ARG A 492 9.28 -24.82 -11.23
N ALA A 493 8.40 -25.42 -12.01
CA ALA A 493 8.56 -25.55 -13.46
C ALA A 493 8.71 -24.19 -14.15
N VAL A 494 8.01 -23.16 -13.69
CA VAL A 494 8.15 -21.78 -14.19
C VAL A 494 9.56 -21.23 -13.93
N LEU A 495 10.10 -21.47 -12.73
CA LEU A 495 11.44 -21.04 -12.33
C LEU A 495 12.52 -21.81 -13.12
N ASP A 496 12.39 -23.12 -13.23
CA ASP A 496 13.29 -24.00 -13.99
C ASP A 496 13.28 -23.68 -15.49
N ALA A 497 12.15 -23.18 -16.01
CA ALA A 497 12.06 -22.69 -17.38
C ALA A 497 12.78 -21.34 -17.60
N GLY A 498 13.30 -20.68 -16.56
CA GLY A 498 14.09 -19.44 -16.68
C GLY A 498 13.28 -18.18 -16.97
N TYR A 499 11.99 -18.18 -16.63
CA TYR A 499 11.16 -16.97 -16.68
C TYR A 499 11.57 -15.99 -15.59
N ARG A 500 11.38 -14.69 -15.87
CA ARG A 500 11.37 -13.67 -14.82
C ARG A 500 10.17 -13.91 -13.91
N SER A 501 10.38 -13.97 -12.60
CA SER A 501 9.32 -14.35 -11.67
C SER A 501 9.17 -13.39 -10.49
N ILE A 502 7.91 -13.13 -10.14
CA ILE A 502 7.50 -12.51 -8.88
C ILE A 502 6.87 -13.60 -8.02
N LEU A 503 7.35 -13.78 -6.79
CA LEU A 503 6.84 -14.84 -5.92
C LEU A 503 5.72 -14.31 -5.02
N SER A 504 4.63 -15.06 -4.93
CA SER A 504 3.45 -14.79 -4.10
C SER A 504 2.87 -16.09 -3.54
N HIS A 505 3.72 -17.07 -3.19
CA HIS A 505 3.28 -18.40 -2.81
C HIS A 505 2.20 -18.40 -1.71
N VAL A 506 1.06 -19.04 -2.01
CA VAL A 506 -0.13 -19.10 -1.13
C VAL A 506 0.15 -19.71 0.24
N ASP A 507 1.14 -20.60 0.34
CA ASP A 507 1.56 -21.22 1.61
C ASP A 507 2.42 -20.31 2.50
N ALA A 508 2.78 -19.11 2.03
CA ALA A 508 3.61 -18.17 2.79
C ALA A 508 3.07 -16.73 2.78
N TRP A 509 2.74 -16.15 1.63
CA TRP A 509 2.58 -14.70 1.46
C TRP A 509 1.15 -14.23 1.14
N TYR A 510 0.16 -15.13 1.20
CA TYR A 510 -1.26 -14.77 1.18
C TYR A 510 -1.73 -14.34 2.59
N LEU A 511 -2.18 -13.10 2.70
CA LEU A 511 -2.55 -12.46 3.97
C LEU A 511 -4.02 -12.70 4.33
N ASP A 512 -4.85 -13.05 3.36
CA ASP A 512 -6.26 -13.40 3.49
C ASP A 512 -6.50 -14.80 4.08
N CYS A 513 -5.51 -15.70 4.08
CA CYS A 513 -5.65 -17.05 4.61
C CYS A 513 -5.92 -17.11 6.13
N GLY A 514 -6.63 -18.17 6.55
CA GLY A 514 -6.80 -18.54 7.96
C GLY A 514 -8.12 -18.14 8.62
N PHE A 515 -9.08 -17.67 7.83
CA PHE A 515 -10.42 -17.27 8.29
C PHE A 515 -11.46 -18.31 7.85
N GLY A 516 -12.67 -18.24 8.44
CA GLY A 516 -13.76 -19.18 8.12
C GLY A 516 -14.21 -19.09 6.66
N SER A 517 -15.00 -20.05 6.19
CA SER A 517 -15.52 -19.99 4.81
C SER A 517 -16.50 -18.82 4.62
N TRP A 518 -16.42 -18.15 3.47
CA TRP A 518 -17.43 -17.21 3.00
C TRP A 518 -18.41 -17.84 1.98
N ARG A 519 -18.11 -19.06 1.54
CA ARG A 519 -18.94 -19.90 0.66
C ARG A 519 -19.65 -20.96 1.52
N ASP A 520 -20.66 -21.61 0.97
CA ASP A 520 -21.40 -22.70 1.64
C ASP A 520 -20.56 -24.01 1.85
N SER A 521 -19.24 -23.95 1.63
CA SER A 521 -18.27 -24.98 2.00
C SER A 521 -17.82 -24.83 3.46
N SER A 522 -17.47 -25.94 4.14
CA SER A 522 -16.98 -25.91 5.53
C SER A 522 -15.56 -25.35 5.69
N ASP A 523 -14.76 -25.33 4.63
CA ASP A 523 -13.33 -25.04 4.70
C ASP A 523 -13.02 -23.61 4.21
N GLY A 524 -12.12 -22.91 4.92
CA GLY A 524 -11.58 -21.62 4.47
C GLY A 524 -10.69 -21.77 3.23
N HIS A 525 -10.57 -20.72 2.41
CA HIS A 525 -9.94 -20.79 1.07
C HIS A 525 -8.49 -21.33 1.08
N CYS A 526 -7.64 -20.87 2.01
CA CYS A 526 -6.21 -21.25 2.03
C CYS A 526 -5.61 -21.37 3.43
N GLY A 527 -6.42 -21.78 4.42
CA GLY A 527 -5.97 -21.92 5.83
C GLY A 527 -4.74 -22.82 6.03
N PRO A 528 -3.98 -22.68 7.13
CA PRO A 528 -4.21 -21.80 8.29
C PRO A 528 -3.80 -20.33 8.07
N TYR A 529 -3.87 -19.48 9.10
CA TYR A 529 -3.39 -18.10 9.03
C TYR A 529 -1.88 -18.04 8.78
N ARG A 530 -1.43 -17.18 7.85
CA ARG A 530 0.01 -16.95 7.62
C ARG A 530 0.55 -16.00 8.67
N SER A 531 1.36 -16.52 9.59
CA SER A 531 1.99 -15.71 10.62
C SER A 531 3.11 -14.84 10.03
N TRP A 532 3.52 -13.79 10.76
CA TRP A 532 4.63 -12.96 10.30
C TRP A 532 5.95 -13.76 10.27
N GLN A 533 6.10 -14.76 11.14
CA GLN A 533 7.27 -15.65 11.16
C GLN A 533 7.32 -16.48 9.87
N GLN A 534 6.21 -17.09 9.46
CA GLN A 534 6.13 -17.85 8.21
C GLN A 534 6.46 -16.97 7.00
N ILE A 535 5.93 -15.74 6.97
CA ILE A 535 6.24 -14.77 5.92
C ILE A 535 7.73 -14.43 5.90
N TYR A 536 8.32 -14.19 7.08
CA TYR A 536 9.72 -13.83 7.23
C TYR A 536 10.66 -14.99 6.92
N GLU A 537 10.32 -16.23 7.26
CA GLU A 537 11.17 -17.41 7.08
C GLU A 537 11.15 -17.95 5.65
N HIS A 538 10.11 -17.61 4.88
CA HIS A 538 9.97 -18.09 3.51
C HIS A 538 11.06 -17.54 2.58
N ARG A 539 11.94 -18.45 2.11
CA ARG A 539 13.11 -18.14 1.27
C ARG A 539 13.26 -19.19 0.15
N PRO A 540 12.32 -19.24 -0.81
CA PRO A 540 12.28 -20.29 -1.82
C PRO A 540 13.54 -20.33 -2.72
N TRP A 541 14.33 -19.27 -2.77
CA TRP A 541 15.57 -19.17 -3.56
C TRP A 541 16.83 -19.74 -2.89
N ILE A 542 16.76 -20.30 -1.67
CA ILE A 542 17.94 -20.75 -0.93
C ILE A 542 18.31 -22.21 -1.18
N GLU A 543 17.34 -23.09 -1.40
CA GLU A 543 17.60 -24.54 -1.32
C GLU A 543 17.82 -25.22 -2.68
N GLU A 544 17.54 -24.57 -3.80
CA GLU A 544 17.59 -25.23 -5.11
C GLU A 544 18.00 -24.27 -6.24
N MET A 545 19.10 -23.55 -6.08
CA MET A 545 19.75 -22.93 -7.24
C MET A 545 20.32 -24.05 -8.11
N PRO A 546 19.81 -24.31 -9.33
CA PRO A 546 20.39 -25.33 -10.20
C PRO A 546 21.79 -24.95 -10.72
N GLY A 547 22.36 -23.84 -10.27
CA GLY A 547 23.73 -23.37 -10.58
C GLY A 547 24.88 -24.25 -10.06
N LEU A 548 24.58 -25.40 -9.43
CA LEU A 548 25.58 -26.45 -9.14
C LEU A 548 25.60 -27.56 -10.22
N ALA A 549 24.60 -27.62 -11.11
CA ALA A 549 24.59 -28.49 -12.28
C ALA A 549 25.06 -27.70 -13.51
N THR A 550 26.12 -28.18 -14.18
CA THR A 550 26.62 -27.58 -15.42
C THR A 550 25.51 -27.52 -16.48
N GLY A 551 25.13 -26.33 -16.92
CA GLY A 551 24.18 -26.11 -18.02
C GLY A 551 22.78 -25.63 -17.63
N VAL A 552 22.52 -25.29 -16.35
CA VAL A 552 21.24 -24.69 -15.93
C VAL A 552 21.42 -23.22 -15.54
N GLU A 553 20.64 -22.34 -16.17
CA GLU A 553 20.60 -20.91 -15.84
C GLU A 553 20.03 -20.71 -14.42
N PRO A 554 20.56 -19.76 -13.62
CA PRO A 554 19.99 -19.45 -12.32
C PRO A 554 18.55 -18.91 -12.46
N TRP A 555 17.72 -19.20 -11.47
CA TRP A 555 16.35 -18.68 -11.43
C TRP A 555 16.34 -17.14 -11.45
N ARG A 556 15.51 -16.55 -12.32
CA ARG A 556 15.41 -15.09 -12.50
C ARG A 556 14.30 -14.51 -11.64
N ILE A 557 14.50 -14.52 -10.32
CA ILE A 557 13.52 -13.99 -9.36
C ILE A 557 13.75 -12.48 -9.18
N ASP A 558 12.79 -11.65 -9.61
CA ASP A 558 12.87 -10.19 -9.45
C ASP A 558 12.46 -9.73 -8.05
N GLY A 559 11.72 -10.57 -7.31
CA GLY A 559 11.30 -10.33 -5.94
C GLY A 559 9.99 -11.03 -5.61
N GLY A 560 9.13 -10.36 -4.86
CA GLY A 560 7.89 -10.96 -4.37
C GLY A 560 6.82 -9.97 -3.94
N ALA A 561 5.61 -10.47 -3.74
CA ALA A 561 4.48 -9.70 -3.23
C ALA A 561 3.71 -10.45 -2.15
N ALA A 562 3.34 -9.74 -1.09
CA ALA A 562 2.28 -10.18 -0.20
C ALA A 562 0.95 -9.92 -0.89
N CYS A 563 0.01 -10.87 -0.84
CA CYS A 563 -1.29 -10.74 -1.48
C CYS A 563 -2.38 -10.60 -0.42
N GLN A 564 -3.13 -9.50 -0.49
CA GLN A 564 -4.33 -9.28 0.30
C GLN A 564 -5.55 -9.30 -0.63
N TRP A 565 -6.08 -10.50 -0.85
CA TRP A 565 -7.42 -10.70 -1.42
C TRP A 565 -8.50 -10.28 -0.42
N THR A 566 -9.68 -9.89 -0.90
CA THR A 566 -10.64 -9.16 -0.07
C THR A 566 -12.06 -9.73 -0.07
N GLU A 567 -12.25 -10.99 -0.40
CA GLU A 567 -13.54 -11.70 -0.25
C GLU A 567 -14.09 -11.55 1.17
N GLN A 568 -13.20 -11.53 2.17
CA GLN A 568 -13.53 -11.46 3.60
C GLN A 568 -12.88 -10.28 4.34
N LEU A 569 -12.55 -9.20 3.63
CA LEU A 569 -11.94 -8.02 4.21
C LEU A 569 -12.64 -6.75 3.72
N GLY A 570 -12.95 -5.86 4.66
CA GLY A 570 -13.36 -4.49 4.36
C GLY A 570 -12.47 -3.47 5.08
N SER A 571 -12.72 -2.19 4.81
CA SER A 571 -11.99 -1.02 5.33
C SER A 571 -11.61 -1.13 6.82
N GLY A 572 -12.55 -1.48 7.70
CA GLY A 572 -12.33 -1.49 9.15
C GLY A 572 -11.29 -2.50 9.66
N GLY A 573 -10.89 -3.49 8.85
CA GLY A 573 -9.92 -4.52 9.23
C GLY A 573 -8.58 -4.45 8.48
N LEU A 574 -8.42 -3.53 7.50
CA LEU A 574 -7.32 -3.55 6.55
C LEU A 574 -5.95 -3.51 7.24
N ASP A 575 -5.73 -2.48 8.07
CA ASP A 575 -4.44 -2.22 8.69
C ASP A 575 -3.95 -3.40 9.55
N ALA A 576 -4.84 -3.95 10.38
CA ALA A 576 -4.50 -5.06 11.27
C ALA A 576 -4.30 -6.38 10.50
N ARG A 577 -4.95 -6.54 9.34
CA ARG A 577 -4.73 -7.69 8.47
C ARG A 577 -3.35 -7.62 7.81
N VAL A 578 -3.01 -6.46 7.27
CA VAL A 578 -1.81 -6.29 6.43
C VAL A 578 -0.54 -6.09 7.27
N TRP A 579 -0.62 -5.35 8.37
CA TRP A 579 0.52 -4.94 9.19
C TRP A 579 0.49 -5.59 10.57
N PRO A 580 1.62 -6.11 11.07
CA PRO A 580 3.00 -5.93 10.59
C PRO A 580 3.52 -7.05 9.67
N ARG A 581 2.67 -7.99 9.25
CA ARG A 581 3.06 -9.12 8.38
C ARG A 581 3.74 -8.70 7.09
N THR A 582 3.25 -7.64 6.46
CA THR A 582 3.85 -7.09 5.25
C THR A 582 5.21 -6.42 5.50
N ALA A 583 5.44 -5.86 6.70
CA ALA A 583 6.75 -5.35 7.09
C ALA A 583 7.78 -6.50 7.21
N ALA A 584 7.34 -7.68 7.67
CA ALA A 584 8.15 -8.89 7.68
C ALA A 584 8.63 -9.28 6.28
N LEU A 585 7.71 -9.28 5.30
CA LEU A 585 8.08 -9.50 3.90
C LEU A 585 9.04 -8.43 3.38
N ALA A 586 8.81 -7.16 3.73
CA ALA A 586 9.63 -6.05 3.26
C ALA A 586 11.11 -6.23 3.64
N GLU A 587 11.42 -6.67 4.86
CA GLU A 587 12.79 -6.99 5.24
C GLU A 587 13.32 -8.25 4.58
N ARG A 588 12.49 -9.29 4.41
CA ARG A 588 12.88 -10.48 3.66
C ARG A 588 13.32 -10.13 2.23
N LEU A 589 12.61 -9.24 1.55
CA LEU A 589 12.95 -8.83 0.19
C LEU A 589 14.00 -7.72 0.09
N TRP A 590 14.21 -6.96 1.17
CA TRP A 590 15.25 -5.93 1.23
C TRP A 590 16.61 -6.53 1.62
N SER A 591 16.67 -7.17 2.78
CA SER A 591 17.92 -7.60 3.41
C SER A 591 18.26 -9.07 3.15
N ASP A 592 17.23 -9.90 2.92
CA ASP A 592 17.29 -11.38 2.87
C ASP A 592 18.32 -12.01 3.81
N ARG A 593 18.16 -11.74 5.10
CA ARG A 593 19.05 -12.26 6.12
C ARG A 593 19.11 -13.79 6.09
N ALA A 594 20.30 -14.34 6.33
CA ALA A 594 20.49 -15.78 6.47
C ALA A 594 19.71 -16.35 7.67
N GLU A 595 19.52 -15.52 8.70
CA GLU A 595 18.83 -15.84 9.93
C GLU A 595 17.30 -15.71 9.77
N GLY A 596 16.56 -16.65 10.37
CA GLY A 596 15.10 -16.68 10.39
C GLY A 596 14.48 -15.71 11.40
N ALA A 597 13.28 -16.00 11.91
CA ALA A 597 12.59 -15.18 12.91
C ALA A 597 13.26 -15.29 14.29
N THR A 598 14.49 -14.78 14.43
CA THR A 598 15.28 -14.78 15.68
C THR A 598 14.81 -13.70 16.65
N ALA A 599 15.30 -13.77 17.89
CA ALA A 599 15.02 -12.77 18.93
C ALA A 599 15.20 -11.32 18.43
N ASP A 600 16.31 -11.03 17.75
CA ASP A 600 16.59 -9.71 17.16
C ASP A 600 15.49 -9.24 16.20
N VAL A 601 14.96 -10.12 15.35
CA VAL A 601 13.88 -9.79 14.40
C VAL A 601 12.59 -9.43 15.13
N TYR A 602 12.22 -10.17 16.18
CA TYR A 602 11.05 -9.84 16.99
C TYR A 602 11.15 -8.43 17.58
N LEU A 603 12.31 -8.06 18.10
CA LEU A 603 12.54 -6.75 18.72
C LEU A 603 12.41 -5.61 17.71
N ARG A 604 13.12 -5.73 16.58
CA ARG A 604 13.10 -4.68 15.55
C ARG A 604 11.73 -4.58 14.88
N LEU A 605 11.03 -5.69 14.67
CA LEU A 605 9.67 -5.69 14.10
C LEU A 605 8.66 -5.06 15.06
N ASP A 606 8.79 -5.29 16.38
CA ASP A 606 7.93 -4.64 17.38
C ASP A 606 8.21 -3.12 17.48
N THR A 607 9.47 -2.72 17.38
CA THR A 607 9.86 -1.31 17.25
C THR A 607 9.27 -0.70 15.97
N GLN A 608 9.36 -1.39 14.82
CA GLN A 608 8.77 -0.94 13.57
C GLN A 608 7.24 -0.87 13.65
N ARG A 609 6.60 -1.85 14.29
CA ARG A 609 5.15 -1.82 14.54
C ARG A 609 4.76 -0.58 15.34
N THR A 610 5.53 -0.23 16.37
CA THR A 610 5.31 1.00 17.15
C THR A 610 5.43 2.25 16.28
N ARG A 611 6.42 2.30 15.37
CA ARG A 611 6.56 3.40 14.39
C ARG A 611 5.36 3.50 13.44
N LEU A 612 4.86 2.36 12.94
CA LEU A 612 3.65 2.32 12.11
C LEU A 612 2.43 2.86 12.86
N ILE A 613 2.23 2.45 14.12
CA ILE A 613 1.14 2.97 14.97
C ILE A 613 1.26 4.48 15.16
N ALA A 614 2.48 4.98 15.37
CA ALA A 614 2.72 6.41 15.53
C ALA A 614 2.43 7.22 14.25
N LYS A 615 2.48 6.58 13.07
CA LYS A 615 2.04 7.11 11.77
C LYS A 615 0.54 6.91 11.49
N GLY A 616 -0.23 6.42 12.47
CA GLY A 616 -1.68 6.23 12.34
C GLY A 616 -2.10 4.88 11.77
N ILE A 617 -1.19 3.91 11.63
CA ILE A 617 -1.51 2.55 11.15
C ILE A 617 -2.02 1.69 12.30
N HIS A 618 -3.19 1.08 12.16
CA HIS A 618 -3.74 0.16 13.17
C HIS A 618 -3.13 -1.26 13.08
N ALA A 619 -1.81 -1.37 13.21
CA ALA A 619 -1.08 -2.63 13.06
C ALA A 619 -1.38 -3.65 14.19
N ALA A 620 -1.63 -4.90 13.82
CA ALA A 620 -1.93 -5.99 14.74
C ALA A 620 -0.77 -6.26 15.72
N PRO A 621 -1.06 -6.63 16.98
CA PRO A 621 -0.02 -7.01 17.93
C PRO A 621 0.73 -8.28 17.49
N LEU A 622 2.05 -8.30 17.71
CA LEU A 622 2.90 -9.49 17.51
C LEU A 622 2.76 -10.48 18.68
N TRP A 623 2.63 -9.92 19.89
CA TRP A 623 2.67 -10.61 21.18
C TRP A 623 2.03 -9.74 22.28
N PRO A 624 1.90 -10.21 23.54
CA PRO A 624 1.40 -9.37 24.63
C PRO A 624 2.24 -8.11 24.80
N ARG A 625 1.59 -6.97 25.11
CA ARG A 625 2.27 -5.68 25.35
C ARG A 625 3.35 -5.75 26.44
N TRP A 626 3.19 -6.67 27.40
CA TRP A 626 4.21 -6.93 28.40
C TRP A 626 5.54 -7.36 27.77
N CYS A 627 5.51 -8.16 26.70
CA CYS A 627 6.71 -8.56 25.96
C CYS A 627 7.39 -7.35 25.32
N SER A 628 6.65 -6.43 24.69
CA SER A 628 7.22 -5.17 24.18
C SER A 628 7.97 -4.37 25.27
N HIS A 629 7.52 -4.45 26.52
CA HIS A 629 8.15 -3.77 27.66
C HIS A 629 9.21 -4.62 28.40
N ASN A 630 9.27 -5.92 28.11
CA ASN A 630 10.22 -6.89 28.69
C ASN A 630 10.72 -7.82 27.57
N PRO A 631 11.33 -7.25 26.52
CA PRO A 631 11.53 -7.92 25.24
C PRO A 631 12.20 -9.29 25.34
N HIS A 632 13.25 -9.37 26.15
CA HIS A 632 14.06 -10.59 26.31
C HIS A 632 13.46 -11.64 27.24
N ALA A 633 12.34 -11.35 27.91
CA ALA A 633 11.68 -12.31 28.78
C ALA A 633 10.67 -13.19 28.05
N CYS A 634 10.34 -12.86 26.79
CA CYS A 634 9.40 -13.61 25.95
C CYS A 634 10.09 -14.38 24.80
N LEU A 635 11.43 -14.36 24.75
CA LEU A 635 12.25 -14.84 23.63
C LEU A 635 13.26 -15.88 24.08
#